data_AF-A0A7J7JS90-F1
#
_entry.id   AF-A0A7J7JS90-F1
#
_cell.length_a   1.000
_cell.length_b   1.000
_cell.length_c   1.000
_cell.angle_alpha   90.00
_cell.angle_beta   90.00
_cell.angle_gamma   90.00
#
_symmetry.space_group_name_H-M   'P 1'
#
loop_
_entity.id
_entity.type
_entity.pdbx_description
1 polymer ?
#
loop_
_entity_poly.entity_id
_entity_poly.type
_entity_poly.pdbx_seq_one_letter_code
_entity_poly.pdbx_strand_id
1 'polypeptide(L)'
;MTELRPFTGLVADMNTTCKICCIGTTSAHLGCFETFTYITAFSMFLEEIRQVLFRDDRPIKYIRQKVEDWIRDFWNKIDILSYALFITAIVLRFTLSTRWFEWARGLFCFSFMIYFIRFSQILFVVEQLGPKIIMIKKMMVDLIFFLVILLMTILAFGVICQAILNPEASLTWNIIKDVIYWPYFQMYGELFLEDGFQEGYRWVLLGIYMILTNILLLNLLIAMFSYTFEQVQEKSEILWKFNYYAVVYEHFDRPYVPLIGTLIQMFRHCDCGKCAAILGGHQNTDFRRRLDPEMNRKITKFVKVCMEKYVVQQARLSSEDITHKVTNTARRLELVIEQLDDLRDDVVKQQQSESSSLKEFLPEPSRPAHHLNQEKLAIFDSKLESKFKALDTLQTRLETKLSSLSSVELKLDQLMSMVSQKSKRLGDSPFDDL
;
A
#
# COMPACT_ATOMS: atom_id res chain seq x y z
N MET A 1 -56.85 -5.64 11.56
CA MET A 1 -56.74 -5.77 13.02
C MET A 1 -55.63 -6.77 13.31
N THR A 2 -54.40 -6.27 13.33
CA THR A 2 -53.21 -7.00 13.75
C THR A 2 -52.50 -5.99 14.63
N GLU A 3 -52.74 -6.09 15.93
CA GLU A 3 -52.19 -5.15 16.91
C GLU A 3 -50.66 -5.25 16.89
N LEU A 4 -50.01 -4.15 16.51
CA LEU A 4 -48.62 -3.87 16.81
C LEU A 4 -48.45 -3.93 18.33
N ARG A 5 -47.76 -4.96 18.81
CA ARG A 5 -47.40 -5.09 20.23
C ARG A 5 -46.54 -3.89 20.64
N PRO A 6 -46.82 -3.25 21.79
CA PRO A 6 -45.98 -2.19 22.31
C PRO A 6 -44.58 -2.73 22.64
N PHE A 7 -43.58 -1.84 22.51
CA PHE A 7 -42.13 -2.02 22.72
C PHE A 7 -41.71 -2.66 24.06
N THR A 8 -42.65 -2.95 24.96
CA THR A 8 -42.44 -3.68 26.21
C THR A 8 -42.16 -5.18 25.98
N GLY A 9 -42.52 -5.73 24.82
CA GLY A 9 -42.22 -7.12 24.45
C GLY A 9 -40.74 -7.40 24.11
N LEU A 10 -39.99 -6.39 23.67
CA LEU A 10 -38.57 -6.54 23.32
C LEU A 10 -37.68 -6.76 24.56
N VAL A 11 -38.10 -6.23 25.71
CA VAL A 11 -37.43 -6.44 27.01
C VAL A 11 -37.69 -7.87 27.52
N ALA A 12 -38.86 -8.44 27.23
CA ALA A 12 -39.18 -9.82 27.56
C ALA A 12 -38.43 -10.82 26.66
N ASP A 13 -38.23 -10.50 25.38
CA ASP A 13 -37.42 -11.33 24.49
C ASP A 13 -35.91 -11.22 24.74
N MET A 14 -35.43 -10.08 25.24
CA MET A 14 -34.06 -9.99 25.79
C MET A 14 -33.81 -11.03 26.90
N ASN A 15 -34.82 -11.41 27.69
CA ASN A 15 -34.66 -12.47 28.68
C ASN A 15 -34.51 -13.86 28.04
N THR A 16 -35.01 -14.07 26.82
CA THR A 16 -34.90 -15.32 26.07
C THR A 16 -33.61 -15.37 25.25
N THR A 17 -33.22 -14.27 24.61
CA THR A 17 -31.93 -14.15 23.89
C THR A 17 -30.74 -14.13 24.86
N CYS A 18 -30.91 -13.53 26.06
CA CYS A 18 -29.88 -13.55 27.09
C CYS A 18 -29.78 -14.91 27.81
N LYS A 19 -30.71 -15.86 27.61
CA LYS A 19 -30.48 -17.26 28.04
C LYS A 19 -29.43 -17.97 27.16
N ILE A 20 -29.22 -17.53 25.91
CA ILE A 20 -28.15 -18.04 25.04
C ILE A 20 -26.79 -17.50 25.51
N CYS A 21 -26.77 -16.27 26.02
CA CYS A 21 -25.63 -15.68 26.71
C CYS A 21 -25.72 -16.05 28.20
N CYS A 22 -25.47 -17.32 28.55
CA CYS A 22 -25.62 -17.94 29.89
C CYS A 22 -24.95 -17.22 31.10
N ILE A 23 -24.41 -16.01 30.94
CA ILE A 23 -23.81 -15.19 31.98
C ILE A 23 -24.94 -14.42 32.70
N GLY A 24 -25.20 -14.76 33.96
CA GLY A 24 -26.19 -14.05 34.78
C GLY A 24 -27.65 -14.46 34.57
N THR A 25 -27.96 -15.75 34.44
CA THR A 25 -29.36 -16.22 34.42
C THR A 25 -30.01 -16.32 35.81
N THR A 26 -29.22 -16.37 36.89
CA THR A 26 -29.72 -16.36 38.27
C THR A 26 -28.85 -15.52 39.21
N SER A 27 -29.49 -14.78 40.12
CA SER A 27 -28.85 -13.82 41.01
C SER A 27 -28.02 -14.45 42.13
N ALA A 28 -28.20 -15.74 42.44
CA ALA A 28 -27.70 -16.35 43.67
C ALA A 28 -26.46 -17.27 43.53
N HIS A 29 -26.23 -17.90 42.37
CA HIS A 29 -25.13 -18.86 42.22
C HIS A 29 -24.35 -18.65 40.92
N LEU A 30 -23.02 -18.67 41.04
CA LEU A 30 -22.11 -18.60 39.90
C LEU A 30 -22.16 -19.93 39.13
N GLY A 31 -22.67 -19.90 37.91
CA GLY A 31 -22.74 -21.10 37.07
C GLY A 31 -21.34 -21.56 36.64
N CYS A 32 -21.17 -22.87 36.39
CA CYS A 32 -19.88 -23.41 35.94
C CYS A 32 -19.37 -22.74 34.65
N PHE A 33 -20.27 -22.41 33.72
CA PHE A 33 -19.93 -21.70 32.47
C PHE A 33 -19.50 -20.24 32.69
N GLU A 34 -20.09 -19.56 33.67
CA GLU A 34 -19.72 -18.18 34.04
C GLU A 34 -18.32 -18.17 34.66
N THR A 35 -18.06 -19.10 35.59
CA THR A 35 -16.73 -19.31 36.18
C THR A 35 -15.68 -19.65 35.11
N PHE A 36 -15.99 -20.54 34.17
CA PHE A 36 -15.09 -20.86 33.06
C PHE A 36 -14.77 -19.61 32.22
N THR A 37 -15.79 -18.81 31.88
CA THR A 37 -15.61 -17.57 31.11
C THR A 37 -14.71 -16.58 31.85
N TYR A 38 -14.86 -16.43 33.17
CA TYR A 38 -14.00 -15.58 33.98
C TYR A 38 -12.55 -16.08 34.01
N ILE A 39 -12.34 -17.39 34.16
CA ILE A 39 -10.99 -17.99 34.10
C ILE A 39 -10.36 -17.78 32.72
N THR A 40 -11.12 -17.98 31.63
CA THR A 40 -10.62 -17.78 30.26
C THR A 40 -10.32 -16.31 29.99
N ALA A 41 -11.18 -15.38 30.40
CA ALA A 41 -10.93 -13.95 30.24
C ALA A 41 -9.70 -13.49 31.04
N PHE A 42 -9.55 -13.98 32.27
CA PHE A 42 -8.36 -13.73 33.09
C PHE A 42 -7.10 -14.32 32.44
N SER A 43 -7.18 -15.53 31.88
CA SER A 43 -6.07 -16.13 31.13
C SER A 43 -5.67 -15.29 29.93
N MET A 44 -6.64 -14.75 29.17
CA MET A 44 -6.35 -13.88 28.02
C MET A 44 -5.73 -12.56 28.47
N PHE A 45 -6.21 -11.98 29.57
CA PHE A 45 -5.62 -10.77 30.14
C PHE A 45 -4.16 -10.97 30.58
N LEU A 46 -3.85 -12.11 31.22
CA LEU A 46 -2.46 -12.46 31.57
C LEU A 46 -1.57 -12.65 30.34
N GLU A 47 -2.11 -13.20 29.26
CA GLU A 47 -1.38 -13.33 27.98
C GLU A 47 -1.04 -11.96 27.37
N GLU A 48 -1.92 -10.96 27.49
CA GLU A 48 -1.62 -9.59 27.07
C GLU A 48 -0.57 -8.91 27.96
N ILE A 49 -0.62 -9.12 29.28
CA ILE A 49 0.45 -8.66 30.18
C ILE A 49 1.79 -9.30 29.80
N ARG A 50 1.80 -10.61 29.55
CA ARG A 50 2.98 -11.34 29.10
C ARG A 50 3.54 -10.75 27.81
N GLN A 51 2.68 -10.47 26.82
CA GLN A 51 3.10 -9.82 25.58
C GLN A 51 3.74 -8.45 25.85
N VAL A 52 3.13 -7.57 26.63
CA VAL A 52 3.71 -6.25 26.95
C VAL A 52 5.08 -6.36 27.63
N LEU A 53 5.24 -7.33 28.53
CA LEU A 53 6.49 -7.52 29.28
C LEU A 53 7.59 -8.15 28.42
N PHE A 54 7.25 -9.15 27.60
CA PHE A 54 8.21 -10.07 26.97
C PHE A 54 8.20 -10.05 25.43
N ARG A 55 7.47 -9.13 24.78
CA ARG A 55 7.49 -8.96 23.31
C ARG A 55 8.88 -8.63 22.77
N ASP A 56 9.67 -7.86 23.54
CA ASP A 56 11.04 -7.51 23.19
C ASP A 56 12.02 -7.94 24.28
N ASP A 57 13.23 -8.36 23.86
CA ASP A 57 14.40 -8.66 24.71
C ASP A 57 14.92 -7.44 25.53
N ARG A 58 14.30 -6.26 25.37
CA ARG A 58 14.66 -5.05 26.15
C ARG A 58 14.37 -5.28 27.64
N PRO A 59 15.26 -4.85 28.57
CA PRO A 59 15.04 -5.03 30.00
C PRO A 59 13.80 -4.27 30.50
N ILE A 60 13.17 -4.76 31.57
CA ILE A 60 11.91 -4.25 32.16
C ILE A 60 11.98 -2.75 32.51
N LYS A 61 13.20 -2.20 32.72
CA LYS A 61 13.41 -0.76 32.99
C LYS A 61 12.80 0.17 31.93
N TYR A 62 12.63 -0.29 30.68
CA TYR A 62 12.05 0.49 29.59
C TYR A 62 10.54 0.22 29.38
N ILE A 63 9.81 -0.19 30.42
CA ILE A 63 8.39 -0.58 30.31
C ILE A 63 7.50 0.50 29.70
N ARG A 64 7.78 1.77 29.96
CA ARG A 64 7.00 2.89 29.39
C ARG A 64 7.07 2.90 27.86
N GLN A 65 8.26 2.69 27.30
CA GLN A 65 8.46 2.63 25.85
C GLN A 65 7.79 1.37 25.27
N LYS A 66 7.91 0.22 25.95
CA LYS A 66 7.24 -1.02 25.54
C LYS A 66 5.72 -0.86 25.46
N VAL A 67 5.11 -0.23 26.48
CA VAL A 67 3.67 0.03 26.51
C VAL A 67 3.26 1.01 25.40
N GLU A 68 4.06 2.06 25.16
CA GLU A 68 3.78 3.03 24.09
C GLU A 68 3.81 2.37 22.69
N ASP A 69 4.81 1.53 22.43
CA ASP A 69 4.93 0.76 21.19
C ASP A 69 3.76 -0.23 21.05
N TRP A 70 3.34 -0.87 22.15
CA TRP A 70 2.21 -1.82 22.15
C TRP A 70 0.86 -1.13 21.92
N ILE A 71 0.58 0.00 22.57
CA ILE A 71 -0.68 0.75 22.40
C ILE A 71 -0.82 1.35 21.00
N ARG A 72 0.27 1.48 20.24
CA ARG A 72 0.22 2.00 18.86
C ARG A 72 -0.60 1.11 17.93
N ASP A 73 -0.66 -0.19 18.18
CA ASP A 73 -1.48 -1.11 17.38
C ASP A 73 -2.98 -0.89 17.63
N PHE A 74 -3.76 -0.90 16.55
CA PHE A 74 -5.21 -0.76 16.59
C PHE A 74 -5.87 -1.93 17.34
N TRP A 75 -5.37 -3.15 17.12
CA TRP A 75 -5.89 -4.36 17.72
C TRP A 75 -5.72 -4.37 19.24
N ASN A 76 -4.55 -3.93 19.72
CA ASN A 76 -4.26 -3.82 21.15
C ASN A 76 -5.17 -2.80 21.85
N LYS A 77 -5.52 -1.68 21.18
CA LYS A 77 -6.50 -0.72 21.73
C LYS A 77 -7.88 -1.35 21.91
N ILE A 78 -8.32 -2.18 20.96
CA ILE A 78 -9.58 -2.93 21.07
C ILE A 78 -9.52 -3.89 22.26
N ASP A 79 -8.39 -4.55 22.48
CA ASP A 79 -8.23 -5.48 23.60
C ASP A 79 -8.33 -4.75 24.94
N ILE A 80 -7.64 -3.62 25.12
CA ILE A 80 -7.76 -2.78 26.33
C ILE A 80 -9.21 -2.42 26.60
N LEU A 81 -9.94 -1.97 25.56
CA LEU A 81 -11.35 -1.62 25.68
C LEU A 81 -12.20 -2.83 26.09
N SER A 82 -11.93 -4.00 25.49
CA SER A 82 -12.65 -5.24 25.81
C SER A 82 -12.48 -5.65 27.28
N TYR A 83 -11.26 -5.59 27.81
CA TYR A 83 -10.98 -5.93 29.20
C TYR A 83 -11.51 -4.87 30.17
N ALA A 84 -11.42 -3.57 29.83
CA ALA A 84 -11.96 -2.50 30.66
C ALA A 84 -13.48 -2.66 30.84
N LEU A 85 -14.21 -2.97 29.76
CA LEU A 85 -15.65 -3.23 29.81
C LEU A 85 -15.97 -4.52 30.58
N PHE A 86 -15.19 -5.58 30.37
CA PHE A 86 -15.38 -6.86 31.06
C PHE A 86 -15.15 -6.76 32.57
N ILE A 87 -14.08 -6.08 32.99
CA ILE A 87 -13.79 -5.82 34.41
C ILE A 87 -14.89 -4.95 35.02
N THR A 88 -15.33 -3.90 34.32
CA THR A 88 -16.44 -3.05 34.78
C THR A 88 -17.72 -3.85 34.96
N ALA A 89 -18.03 -4.77 34.04
CA ALA A 89 -19.19 -5.66 34.13
C ALA A 89 -19.09 -6.61 35.34
N ILE A 90 -17.91 -7.19 35.59
CA ILE A 90 -17.64 -8.02 36.78
C ILE A 90 -17.82 -7.22 38.06
N VAL A 91 -17.22 -6.03 38.15
CA VAL A 91 -17.32 -5.17 39.34
C VAL A 91 -18.79 -4.85 39.61
N LEU A 92 -19.55 -4.42 38.61
CA LEU A 92 -20.99 -4.15 38.75
C LEU A 92 -21.81 -5.38 39.13
N ARG A 93 -21.41 -6.57 38.66
CA ARG A 93 -22.05 -7.85 39.00
C ARG A 93 -21.88 -8.23 40.48
N PHE A 94 -20.73 -7.91 41.08
CA PHE A 94 -20.39 -8.28 42.47
C PHE A 94 -20.66 -7.18 43.51
N THR A 95 -20.66 -5.90 43.13
CA THR A 95 -20.75 -4.79 44.10
C THR A 95 -22.16 -4.31 44.41
N LEU A 96 -23.17 -4.57 43.56
CA LEU A 96 -24.42 -3.81 43.60
C LEU A 96 -25.68 -4.68 43.52
N SER A 97 -26.70 -4.27 44.29
CA SER A 97 -28.00 -4.96 44.41
C SER A 97 -28.81 -4.96 43.10
N THR A 98 -29.91 -5.73 43.11
CA THR A 98 -30.82 -6.16 42.02
C THR A 98 -31.05 -5.22 40.83
N ARG A 99 -30.97 -3.88 40.96
CA ARG A 99 -31.20 -2.94 39.85
C ARG A 99 -30.01 -2.75 38.91
N TRP A 100 -28.78 -2.90 39.39
CA TRP A 100 -27.57 -2.76 38.56
C TRP A 100 -27.21 -4.04 37.80
N PHE A 101 -27.93 -5.14 38.08
CA PHE A 101 -27.79 -6.41 37.40
C PHE A 101 -28.12 -6.33 35.91
N GLU A 102 -29.17 -5.57 35.54
CA GLU A 102 -29.54 -5.36 34.14
C GLU A 102 -28.46 -4.59 33.36
N TRP A 103 -27.85 -3.59 34.00
CA TRP A 103 -26.74 -2.83 33.44
C TRP A 103 -25.47 -3.67 33.28
N ALA A 104 -25.14 -4.50 34.28
CA ALA A 104 -24.02 -5.44 34.20
C ALA A 104 -24.21 -6.44 33.04
N ARG A 105 -25.43 -6.96 32.87
CA ARG A 105 -25.81 -7.83 31.75
C ARG A 105 -25.64 -7.13 30.40
N GLY A 106 -26.12 -5.89 30.28
CA GLY A 106 -25.90 -5.06 29.09
C GLY A 106 -24.41 -4.87 28.77
N LEU A 107 -23.59 -4.60 29.77
CA LEU A 107 -22.13 -4.47 29.60
C LEU A 107 -21.46 -5.78 29.19
N PHE A 108 -21.90 -6.93 29.70
CA PHE A 108 -21.43 -8.22 29.20
C PHE A 108 -21.78 -8.44 27.73
N CYS A 109 -22.97 -8.04 27.28
CA CYS A 109 -23.34 -8.09 25.85
C CYS A 109 -22.45 -7.19 24.99
N PHE A 110 -22.18 -5.96 25.43
CA PHE A 110 -21.25 -5.06 24.72
C PHE A 110 -19.82 -5.61 24.69
N SER A 111 -19.34 -6.17 25.80
CA SER A 111 -18.03 -6.83 25.87
C SER A 111 -17.97 -8.00 24.89
N PHE A 112 -19.01 -8.84 24.81
CA PHE A 112 -19.10 -9.94 23.85
C PHE A 112 -19.04 -9.45 22.40
N MET A 113 -19.74 -8.36 22.06
CA MET A 113 -19.69 -7.77 20.71
C MET A 113 -18.26 -7.35 20.32
N ILE A 114 -17.51 -6.79 21.26
CA ILE A 114 -16.10 -6.42 21.02
C ILE A 114 -15.22 -7.67 20.87
N TYR A 115 -15.44 -8.72 21.67
CA TYR A 115 -14.74 -10.01 21.47
C TYR A 115 -15.04 -10.63 20.09
N PHE A 116 -16.24 -10.43 19.55
CA PHE A 116 -16.56 -10.88 18.19
C PHE A 116 -15.83 -10.06 17.12
N ILE A 117 -15.66 -8.75 17.32
CA ILE A 117 -14.76 -7.95 16.49
C ILE A 117 -13.33 -8.47 16.60
N ARG A 118 -12.87 -8.85 17.80
CA ARG A 118 -11.54 -9.45 17.99
C ARG A 118 -11.37 -10.78 17.24
N PHE A 119 -12.42 -11.59 17.14
CA PHE A 119 -12.40 -12.82 16.33
C PHE A 119 -12.03 -12.56 14.86
N SER A 120 -12.33 -11.38 14.31
CA SER A 120 -11.92 -11.02 12.95
C SER A 120 -10.39 -10.94 12.75
N GLN A 121 -9.61 -10.79 13.82
CA GLN A 121 -8.15 -10.90 13.74
C GLN A 121 -7.70 -12.33 13.35
N ILE A 122 -8.46 -13.37 13.70
CA ILE A 122 -8.15 -14.74 13.23
C ILE A 122 -8.39 -14.85 11.72
N LEU A 123 -9.45 -14.19 11.22
CA LEU A 123 -9.73 -14.13 9.78
C LEU A 123 -8.61 -13.43 9.00
N PHE A 124 -7.82 -12.57 9.65
CA PHE A 124 -6.67 -11.93 9.03
C PHE A 124 -5.57 -12.90 8.60
N VAL A 125 -5.47 -14.06 9.27
CA VAL A 125 -4.49 -15.11 8.94
C VAL A 125 -4.89 -15.89 7.68
N VAL A 126 -6.19 -15.90 7.35
CA VAL A 126 -6.69 -16.58 6.15
C VAL A 126 -6.32 -15.76 4.91
N GLU A 127 -5.56 -16.37 4.00
CA GLU A 127 -5.00 -15.72 2.80
C GLU A 127 -6.04 -14.98 1.94
N GLN A 128 -7.25 -15.53 1.81
CA GLN A 128 -8.32 -14.93 1.01
C GLN A 128 -9.07 -13.77 1.71
N LEU A 129 -9.01 -13.71 3.04
CA LEU A 129 -9.74 -12.72 3.85
C LEU A 129 -8.84 -11.61 4.37
N GLY A 130 -7.55 -11.89 4.58
CA GLY A 130 -6.56 -10.94 5.08
C GLY A 130 -6.47 -9.65 4.25
N PRO A 131 -6.25 -9.71 2.93
CA PRO A 131 -6.24 -8.52 2.07
C PRO A 131 -7.55 -7.73 2.16
N LYS A 132 -8.71 -8.40 2.19
CA LYS A 132 -10.03 -7.76 2.29
C LYS A 132 -10.19 -6.99 3.61
N ILE A 133 -9.69 -7.52 4.72
CA ILE A 133 -9.70 -6.82 6.02
C ILE A 133 -8.86 -5.54 5.96
N ILE A 134 -7.72 -5.56 5.25
CA ILE A 134 -6.90 -4.35 5.04
C ILE A 134 -7.63 -3.33 4.18
N MET A 135 -8.36 -3.78 3.16
CA MET A 135 -9.18 -2.91 2.33
C MET A 135 -10.25 -2.21 3.17
N ILE A 136 -11.03 -2.97 3.96
CA ILE A 136 -12.05 -2.42 4.86
C ILE A 136 -11.41 -1.40 5.82
N LYS A 137 -10.28 -1.75 6.46
CA LYS A 137 -9.59 -0.84 7.39
C LYS A 137 -9.21 0.49 6.74
N LYS A 138 -8.76 0.49 5.49
CA LYS A 138 -8.42 1.73 4.78
C LYS A 138 -9.65 2.52 4.37
N MET A 139 -10.71 1.84 3.91
CA MET A 139 -11.99 2.46 3.56
C MET A 139 -12.71 3.09 4.76
N MET A 140 -12.45 2.63 5.98
CA MET A 140 -13.05 3.23 7.18
C MET A 140 -12.69 4.70 7.37
N VAL A 141 -11.51 5.13 6.91
CA VAL A 141 -11.13 6.55 6.98
C VAL A 141 -12.06 7.40 6.10
N ASP A 142 -12.31 6.95 4.87
CA ASP A 142 -13.23 7.63 3.95
C ASP A 142 -14.67 7.59 4.45
N LEU A 143 -15.08 6.46 5.04
CA LEU A 143 -16.40 6.31 5.67
C LEU A 143 -16.61 7.32 6.80
N ILE A 144 -15.60 7.59 7.65
CA ILE A 144 -15.74 8.55 8.74
C ILE A 144 -16.04 9.95 8.20
N PHE A 145 -15.34 10.40 7.16
CA PHE A 145 -15.62 11.70 6.54
C PHE A 145 -17.03 11.77 5.96
N PHE A 146 -17.47 10.69 5.31
CA PHE A 146 -18.83 10.60 4.79
C PHE A 146 -19.88 10.63 5.89
N LEU A 147 -19.68 9.89 6.99
CA LEU A 147 -20.60 9.86 8.13
C LEU A 147 -20.79 11.23 8.77
N VAL A 148 -19.78 12.11 8.75
CA VAL A 148 -19.92 13.50 9.22
C VAL A 148 -20.89 14.30 8.32
N ILE A 149 -20.75 14.19 7.00
CA ILE A 149 -21.65 14.86 6.03
C ILE A 149 -23.07 14.30 6.16
N LEU A 150 -23.19 12.98 6.31
CA LEU A 150 -24.45 12.29 6.51
C LEU A 150 -25.14 12.74 7.80
N LEU A 151 -24.41 12.79 8.91
CA LEU A 151 -24.91 13.26 10.20
C LEU A 151 -25.37 14.71 10.12
N MET A 152 -24.62 15.58 9.46
CA MET A 152 -25.03 16.97 9.24
C MET A 152 -26.35 17.07 8.47
N THR A 153 -26.52 16.23 7.45
CA THR A 153 -27.75 16.17 6.63
C THR A 153 -28.94 15.63 7.44
N ILE A 154 -28.74 14.56 8.21
CA ILE A 154 -29.74 13.99 9.12
C ILE A 154 -30.20 15.04 10.13
N LEU A 155 -29.26 15.74 10.78
CA LEU A 155 -29.57 16.76 11.78
C LEU A 155 -30.33 17.95 11.17
N ALA A 156 -29.91 18.42 9.98
CA ALA A 156 -30.57 19.53 9.31
C ALA A 156 -32.04 19.21 9.01
N PHE A 157 -32.31 18.05 8.38
CA PHE A 157 -33.68 17.63 8.07
C PHE A 157 -34.48 17.29 9.35
N GLY A 158 -33.86 16.58 10.29
CA GLY A 158 -34.51 16.16 11.54
C GLY A 158 -34.98 17.32 12.40
N VAL A 159 -34.17 18.37 12.53
CA VAL A 159 -34.54 19.59 13.29
C VAL A 159 -35.68 20.32 12.59
N ILE A 160 -35.64 20.46 11.25
CA ILE A 160 -36.73 21.10 10.48
C ILE A 160 -38.03 20.31 10.66
N CYS A 161 -38.00 18.99 10.49
CA CYS A 161 -39.17 18.13 10.66
C CYS A 161 -39.74 18.25 12.07
N GLN A 162 -38.90 18.18 13.11
CA GLN A 162 -39.34 18.27 14.49
C GLN A 162 -39.96 19.64 14.83
N ALA A 163 -39.36 20.72 14.33
CA ALA A 163 -39.87 22.08 14.54
C ALA A 163 -41.25 22.29 13.90
N ILE A 164 -41.52 21.63 12.76
CA ILE A 164 -42.82 21.73 12.09
C ILE A 164 -43.86 20.78 12.70
N LEU A 165 -43.47 19.57 13.06
CA LEU A 165 -44.37 18.54 13.62
C LEU A 165 -44.87 18.89 15.02
N ASN A 166 -43.98 19.40 15.87
CA ASN A 166 -44.24 19.60 17.28
C ASN A 166 -43.81 21.01 17.73
N PRO A 167 -44.52 22.07 17.28
CA PRO A 167 -44.12 23.46 17.53
C PRO A 167 -44.13 23.85 19.01
N GLU A 168 -44.96 23.19 19.83
CA GLU A 168 -45.11 23.49 21.26
C GLU A 168 -44.30 22.56 22.18
N ALA A 169 -43.46 21.68 21.63
CA ALA A 169 -42.77 20.68 22.45
C ALA A 169 -41.62 21.28 23.27
N SER A 170 -41.61 20.97 24.58
CA SER A 170 -40.56 21.40 25.50
C SER A 170 -39.27 20.59 25.31
N LEU A 171 -38.11 21.26 25.37
CA LEU A 171 -36.79 20.64 25.21
C LEU A 171 -36.59 19.46 26.17
N THR A 172 -36.75 18.25 25.65
CA THR A 172 -36.61 16.98 26.38
C THR A 172 -35.68 16.07 25.59
N TRP A 173 -34.96 15.16 26.27
CA TRP A 173 -34.10 14.15 25.63
C TRP A 173 -34.80 13.33 24.54
N ASN A 174 -36.11 13.14 24.64
CA ASN A 174 -36.91 12.46 23.64
C ASN A 174 -36.91 13.21 22.29
N ILE A 175 -36.97 14.54 22.30
CA ILE A 175 -36.93 15.35 21.08
C ILE A 175 -35.60 15.17 20.35
N ILE A 176 -34.49 15.17 21.10
CA ILE A 176 -33.16 14.97 20.53
C ILE A 176 -33.06 13.58 19.89
N LYS A 177 -33.63 12.56 20.55
CA LYS A 177 -33.71 11.20 19.99
C LYS A 177 -34.54 11.19 18.71
N ASP A 178 -35.71 11.80 18.71
CA ASP A 178 -36.64 11.81 17.57
C ASP A 178 -36.04 12.52 16.34
N VAL A 179 -35.33 13.64 16.57
CA VAL A 179 -34.62 14.40 15.52
C VAL A 179 -33.62 13.53 14.75
N ILE A 180 -32.97 12.58 15.40
CA ILE A 180 -31.99 11.70 14.73
C ILE A 180 -32.64 10.40 14.25
N TYR A 181 -33.54 9.83 15.06
CA TYR A 181 -34.11 8.51 14.85
C TYR A 181 -34.92 8.46 13.55
N TRP A 182 -35.92 9.32 13.38
CA TRP A 182 -36.83 9.23 12.24
C TRP A 182 -36.11 9.42 10.89
N PRO A 183 -35.28 10.47 10.69
CA PRO A 183 -34.58 10.65 9.41
C PRO A 183 -33.56 9.55 9.09
N TYR A 184 -32.94 8.97 10.13
CA TYR A 184 -31.98 7.89 9.95
C TYR A 184 -32.64 6.66 9.33
N PHE A 185 -33.78 6.22 9.88
CA PHE A 185 -34.51 5.06 9.34
C PHE A 185 -35.14 5.33 7.98
N GLN A 186 -35.56 6.58 7.72
CA GLN A 186 -36.07 6.99 6.40
C GLN A 186 -35.05 6.81 5.27
N MET A 187 -33.75 7.01 5.54
CA MET A 187 -32.68 6.75 4.56
C MET A 187 -32.67 5.28 4.12
N TYR A 188 -32.93 4.35 5.05
CA TYR A 188 -32.99 2.92 4.75
C TYR A 188 -34.32 2.47 4.13
N GLY A 189 -35.26 3.40 3.90
CA GLY A 189 -36.53 3.13 3.22
C GLY A 189 -37.73 2.95 4.16
N GLU A 190 -37.56 3.07 5.48
CA GLU A 190 -38.68 3.10 6.42
C GLU A 190 -39.28 4.50 6.45
N LEU A 191 -40.31 4.73 5.63
CA LEU A 191 -40.90 6.06 5.44
C LEU A 191 -41.92 6.45 6.52
N PHE A 192 -42.36 5.51 7.36
CA PHE A 192 -43.33 5.71 8.44
C PHE A 192 -44.59 6.48 8.02
N LEU A 193 -45.22 6.02 6.93
CA LEU A 193 -46.33 6.71 6.25
C LEU A 193 -47.65 6.76 7.08
N GLU A 194 -47.73 6.02 8.18
CA GLU A 194 -48.95 5.82 8.96
C GLU A 194 -49.24 6.96 9.96
N ASP A 195 -48.23 7.79 10.31
CA ASP A 195 -48.33 8.81 11.37
C ASP A 195 -48.88 10.18 10.92
N GLY A 196 -49.94 10.18 10.09
CA GLY A 196 -50.72 11.40 9.84
C GLY A 196 -50.01 12.47 9.00
N PHE A 197 -49.64 12.11 7.76
CA PHE A 197 -49.13 13.06 6.77
C PHE A 197 -50.27 13.83 6.05
N GLN A 198 -50.95 14.76 6.73
CA GLN A 198 -51.95 15.64 6.07
C GLN A 198 -51.35 16.91 5.43
N GLU A 199 -50.08 17.19 5.64
CA GLU A 199 -49.45 18.44 5.23
C GLU A 199 -48.54 18.27 4.00
N GLY A 200 -48.90 18.91 2.88
CA GLY A 200 -48.21 18.77 1.58
C GLY A 200 -46.71 19.12 1.61
N TYR A 201 -46.31 20.08 2.46
CA TYR A 201 -44.90 20.47 2.58
C TYR A 201 -44.01 19.36 3.17
N ARG A 202 -44.57 18.43 3.96
CA ARG A 202 -43.79 17.32 4.54
C ARG A 202 -43.38 16.32 3.47
N TRP A 203 -44.27 16.02 2.53
CA TRP A 203 -43.96 15.16 1.38
C TRP A 203 -42.89 15.76 0.49
N VAL A 204 -42.95 17.06 0.27
CA VAL A 204 -41.93 17.78 -0.51
C VAL A 204 -40.57 17.72 0.20
N LEU A 205 -40.53 18.02 1.51
CA LEU A 205 -39.30 17.99 2.29
C LEU A 205 -38.71 16.57 2.37
N LEU A 206 -39.55 15.56 2.60
CA LEU A 206 -39.15 14.15 2.59
C LEU A 206 -38.64 13.72 1.21
N GLY A 207 -39.31 14.12 0.14
CA GLY A 207 -38.87 13.84 -1.23
C GLY A 207 -37.49 14.44 -1.54
N ILE A 208 -37.28 15.72 -1.17
CA ILE A 208 -35.97 16.38 -1.31
C ILE A 208 -34.90 15.65 -0.48
N TYR A 209 -35.22 15.28 0.77
CA TYR A 209 -34.31 14.53 1.63
C TYR A 209 -33.94 13.18 1.02
N MET A 210 -34.90 12.41 0.52
CA MET A 210 -34.66 11.11 -0.11
C MET A 210 -33.81 11.23 -1.38
N ILE A 211 -34.02 12.27 -2.20
CA ILE A 211 -33.15 12.54 -3.35
C ILE A 211 -31.72 12.85 -2.87
N LEU A 212 -31.58 13.71 -1.86
CA LEU A 212 -30.28 14.11 -1.35
C LEU A 212 -29.53 12.93 -0.71
N THR A 213 -30.17 12.13 0.12
CA THR A 213 -29.51 11.02 0.81
C THR A 213 -29.35 9.81 -0.10
N ASN A 214 -30.43 9.31 -0.70
CA ASN A 214 -30.41 8.03 -1.39
C ASN A 214 -29.91 8.11 -2.83
N ILE A 215 -30.13 9.24 -3.53
CA ILE A 215 -29.65 9.40 -4.91
C ILE A 215 -28.28 10.09 -4.93
N LEU A 216 -28.06 11.13 -4.12
CA LEU A 216 -26.77 11.84 -4.14
C LEU A 216 -25.76 11.21 -3.19
N LEU A 217 -26.03 11.19 -1.87
CA LEU A 217 -25.03 10.81 -0.87
C LEU A 217 -24.66 9.32 -0.92
N LEU A 218 -25.62 8.40 -1.02
CA LEU A 218 -25.31 6.96 -1.12
C LEU A 218 -24.54 6.62 -2.40
N ASN A 219 -24.90 7.20 -3.55
CA ASN A 219 -24.16 6.97 -4.79
C ASN A 219 -22.75 7.57 -4.74
N LEU A 220 -22.58 8.73 -4.08
CA LEU A 220 -21.25 9.29 -3.83
C LEU A 220 -20.43 8.38 -2.91
N LEU A 221 -21.04 7.81 -1.86
CA LEU A 221 -20.36 6.85 -0.97
C LEU A 221 -19.91 5.61 -1.75
N ILE A 222 -20.79 5.05 -2.58
CA ILE A 222 -20.46 3.90 -3.44
C ILE A 222 -19.31 4.27 -4.37
N ALA A 223 -19.34 5.44 -5.00
CA ALA A 223 -18.27 5.90 -5.89
C ALA A 223 -16.94 6.07 -5.16
N MET A 224 -16.92 6.67 -3.96
CA MET A 224 -15.71 6.79 -3.14
C MET A 224 -15.18 5.42 -2.71
N PHE A 225 -16.05 4.51 -2.29
CA PHE A 225 -15.67 3.15 -1.95
C PHE A 225 -15.09 2.40 -3.14
N SER A 226 -15.68 2.50 -4.33
CA SER A 226 -15.14 1.91 -5.56
C SER A 226 -13.76 2.46 -5.90
N TYR A 227 -13.58 3.80 -5.85
CA TYR A 227 -12.29 4.43 -6.10
C TYR A 227 -11.21 3.97 -5.11
N THR A 228 -11.51 4.01 -3.80
CA THR A 228 -10.56 3.54 -2.78
C THR A 228 -10.34 2.02 -2.88
N PHE A 229 -11.35 1.24 -3.24
CA PHE A 229 -11.24 -0.20 -3.46
C PHE A 229 -10.18 -0.49 -4.53
N GLU A 230 -10.28 0.13 -5.69
CA GLU A 230 -9.33 -0.07 -6.80
C GLU A 230 -7.91 0.32 -6.41
N GLN A 231 -7.71 1.48 -5.78
CA GLN A 231 -6.39 1.93 -5.35
C GLN A 231 -5.75 1.05 -4.28
N VAL A 232 -6.56 0.57 -3.33
CA VAL A 232 -6.07 -0.23 -2.21
C VAL A 232 -5.86 -1.67 -2.65
N GLN A 233 -6.69 -2.21 -3.54
CA GLN A 233 -6.61 -3.60 -4.01
C GLN A 233 -5.23 -3.90 -4.58
N GLU A 234 -4.71 -3.02 -5.45
CA GLU A 234 -3.41 -3.17 -6.12
C GLU A 234 -2.27 -3.41 -5.12
N LYS A 235 -2.34 -2.80 -3.93
CA LYS A 235 -1.28 -2.86 -2.90
C LYS A 235 -1.66 -3.68 -1.66
N SER A 236 -2.90 -4.15 -1.57
CA SER A 236 -3.44 -4.77 -0.35
C SER A 236 -2.74 -6.08 -0.02
N GLU A 237 -2.35 -6.88 -1.01
CA GLU A 237 -1.66 -8.15 -0.78
C GLU A 237 -0.27 -7.95 -0.18
N ILE A 238 0.47 -6.96 -0.68
CA ILE A 238 1.81 -6.63 -0.17
C ILE A 238 1.71 -6.12 1.27
N LEU A 239 0.75 -5.23 1.54
CA LEU A 239 0.49 -4.73 2.88
C LEU A 239 0.01 -5.84 3.82
N TRP A 240 -0.77 -6.78 3.32
CA TRP A 240 -1.19 -7.96 4.06
C TRP A 240 0.01 -8.82 4.41
N LYS A 241 0.87 -9.18 3.45
CA LYS A 241 2.08 -9.97 3.71
C LYS A 241 2.99 -9.32 4.75
N PHE A 242 3.15 -7.99 4.72
CA PHE A 242 3.92 -7.25 5.72
C PHE A 242 3.31 -7.34 7.13
N ASN A 243 2.00 -7.09 7.25
CA ASN A 243 1.30 -7.18 8.54
C ASN A 243 1.14 -8.63 9.02
N TYR A 244 0.99 -9.59 8.10
CA TYR A 244 0.93 -11.02 8.37
C TYR A 244 2.23 -11.51 9.00
N TYR A 245 3.39 -11.04 8.53
CA TYR A 245 4.66 -11.33 9.18
C TYR A 245 4.67 -10.91 10.66
N ALA A 246 4.13 -9.74 11.00
CA ALA A 246 4.06 -9.29 12.38
C ALA A 246 3.17 -10.21 13.24
N VAL A 247 2.05 -10.68 12.70
CA VAL A 247 1.15 -11.64 13.38
C VAL A 247 1.84 -12.98 13.57
N VAL A 248 2.54 -13.49 12.56
CA VAL A 248 3.30 -14.76 12.66
C VAL A 248 4.40 -14.65 13.70
N TYR A 249 5.15 -13.53 13.69
CA TYR A 249 6.19 -13.26 14.67
C TYR A 249 5.64 -13.26 16.09
N GLU A 250 4.50 -12.60 16.31
CA GLU A 250 3.82 -12.54 17.60
C GLU A 250 3.34 -13.91 18.10
N HIS A 251 2.91 -14.80 17.21
CA HIS A 251 2.41 -16.13 17.57
C HIS A 251 3.50 -17.19 17.74
N PHE A 252 4.74 -16.91 17.31
CA PHE A 252 5.83 -17.89 17.34
C PHE A 252 6.20 -18.32 18.76
N ASP A 253 6.28 -17.37 19.70
CA ASP A 253 6.66 -17.63 21.10
C ASP A 253 5.45 -17.85 22.02
N ARG A 254 4.22 -17.84 21.50
CA ARG A 254 3.02 -18.03 22.31
C ARG A 254 2.93 -19.49 22.80
N PRO A 255 2.60 -19.70 24.09
CA PRO A 255 2.43 -21.05 24.61
C PRO A 255 1.16 -21.71 24.05
N TYR A 256 1.23 -22.99 23.68
CA TYR A 256 0.08 -23.76 23.20
C TYR A 256 -1.07 -23.88 24.21
N VAL A 257 -0.75 -23.84 25.50
CA VAL A 257 -1.73 -23.88 26.59
C VAL A 257 -1.90 -22.46 27.15
N PRO A 258 -3.07 -21.82 27.02
CA PRO A 258 -3.24 -20.41 27.34
C PRO A 258 -2.90 -20.10 28.80
N LEU A 259 -3.60 -20.68 29.77
CA LEU A 259 -3.45 -20.29 31.18
C LEU A 259 -2.19 -20.89 31.81
N ILE A 260 -1.99 -22.19 31.66
CA ILE A 260 -0.86 -22.87 32.31
C ILE A 260 0.46 -22.48 31.63
N GLY A 261 0.46 -22.36 30.29
CA GLY A 261 1.65 -22.01 29.55
C GLY A 261 2.07 -20.55 29.71
N THR A 262 1.12 -19.60 29.79
CA THR A 262 1.44 -18.19 30.10
C THR A 262 2.13 -18.07 31.44
N LEU A 263 1.56 -18.68 32.48
CA LEU A 263 2.12 -18.66 33.82
C LEU A 263 3.53 -19.26 33.83
N ILE A 264 3.72 -20.44 33.24
CA ILE A 264 5.05 -21.09 33.15
C ILE A 264 6.06 -20.18 32.45
N GLN A 265 5.71 -19.57 31.31
CA GLN A 265 6.62 -18.65 30.60
C GLN A 265 6.95 -17.40 31.43
N MET A 266 5.97 -16.79 32.10
CA MET A 266 6.21 -15.66 33.00
C MET A 266 7.17 -16.03 34.14
N PHE A 267 7.05 -17.24 34.70
CA PHE A 267 7.97 -17.72 35.72
C PHE A 267 9.38 -18.04 35.19
N ARG A 268 9.52 -18.50 33.94
CA ARG A 268 10.83 -18.71 33.28
C ARG A 268 11.57 -17.41 33.02
N HIS A 269 10.85 -16.33 32.74
CA HIS A 269 11.42 -15.01 32.43
C HIS A 269 11.53 -14.11 33.68
N CYS A 270 11.25 -14.64 34.86
CA CYS A 270 11.42 -13.91 36.11
C CYS A 270 12.89 -13.96 36.55
N ASP A 271 13.49 -12.81 36.84
CA ASP A 271 14.89 -12.65 37.29
C ASP A 271 15.18 -13.28 38.69
N CYS A 272 14.21 -14.00 39.27
CA CYS A 272 14.47 -14.83 40.45
C CYS A 272 15.36 -16.02 40.08
N GLY A 273 16.59 -16.06 40.60
CA GLY A 273 17.50 -17.21 40.45
C GLY A 273 16.90 -18.56 40.88
N LYS A 274 15.87 -18.56 41.73
CA LYS A 274 15.09 -19.76 42.10
C LYS A 274 14.20 -20.28 40.96
N CYS A 275 13.64 -19.40 40.15
CA CYS A 275 12.70 -19.75 39.07
C CYS A 275 13.45 -20.27 37.84
N ALA A 276 14.58 -19.65 37.52
CA ALA A 276 15.49 -20.13 36.47
C ALA A 276 16.10 -21.52 36.79
N ALA A 277 16.33 -21.83 38.07
CA ALA A 277 16.84 -23.13 38.50
C ALA A 277 15.80 -24.26 38.40
N ILE A 278 14.51 -23.97 38.60
CA ILE A 278 13.43 -24.98 38.59
C ILE A 278 12.94 -25.26 37.17
N LEU A 279 12.75 -24.22 36.35
CA LEU A 279 12.13 -24.35 35.02
C LEU A 279 13.14 -24.32 33.87
N GLY A 280 14.41 -24.00 34.15
CA GLY A 280 15.43 -23.73 33.15
C GLY A 280 15.33 -22.29 32.63
N GLY A 281 16.49 -21.66 32.38
CA GLY A 281 16.58 -20.29 31.90
C GLY A 281 15.89 -20.04 30.55
N HIS A 282 15.74 -18.76 30.20
CA HIS A 282 15.24 -18.34 28.89
C HIS A 282 16.20 -18.83 27.79
N GLN A 283 15.69 -19.62 26.85
CA GLN A 283 16.38 -19.82 25.58
C GLN A 283 15.88 -18.73 24.65
N ASN A 284 16.77 -17.89 24.11
CA ASN A 284 16.40 -16.95 23.05
C ASN A 284 15.97 -17.76 21.82
N THR A 285 14.66 -18.04 21.73
CA THR A 285 13.99 -18.56 20.55
C THR A 285 13.62 -17.42 19.63
N ASP A 286 14.59 -16.54 19.34
CA ASP A 286 14.39 -15.58 18.27
C ASP A 286 14.19 -16.36 16.95
N PHE A 287 13.46 -15.79 16.00
CA PHE A 287 13.33 -16.31 14.61
C PHE A 287 14.71 -16.55 13.96
N ARG A 288 15.76 -16.01 14.59
CA ARG A 288 17.17 -16.16 14.26
C ARG A 288 17.70 -17.56 14.54
N ARG A 289 17.70 -18.38 13.50
CA ARG A 289 18.46 -19.63 13.46
C ARG A 289 19.98 -19.34 13.46
N ARG A 290 20.71 -19.88 14.44
CA ARG A 290 22.17 -19.91 14.39
C ARG A 290 22.61 -20.95 13.36
N LEU A 291 23.34 -20.50 12.35
CA LEU A 291 23.88 -21.35 11.29
C LEU A 291 25.27 -21.84 11.68
N ASP A 292 25.52 -23.12 11.43
CA ASP A 292 26.87 -23.67 11.54
C ASP A 292 27.82 -22.95 10.56
N PRO A 293 29.11 -22.72 10.91
CA PRO A 293 30.02 -21.93 10.07
C PRO A 293 30.16 -22.47 8.65
N GLU A 294 30.11 -23.80 8.47
CA GLU A 294 30.20 -24.41 7.13
C GLU A 294 28.95 -24.11 6.29
N MET A 295 27.76 -24.24 6.88
CA MET A 295 26.49 -23.93 6.22
C MET A 295 26.42 -22.43 5.87
N ASN A 296 26.85 -21.57 6.79
CA ASN A 296 26.89 -20.13 6.56
C ASN A 296 27.80 -19.77 5.37
N ARG A 297 28.95 -20.43 5.24
CA ARG A 297 29.85 -20.28 4.07
C ARG A 297 29.18 -20.73 2.78
N LYS A 298 28.47 -21.87 2.78
CA LYS A 298 27.73 -22.38 1.61
C LYS A 298 26.64 -21.42 1.16
N ILE A 299 25.82 -20.93 2.09
CA ILE A 299 24.74 -19.96 1.81
C ILE A 299 25.33 -18.65 1.28
N THR A 300 26.39 -18.12 1.89
CA THR A 300 27.04 -16.89 1.43
C THR A 300 27.56 -17.02 0.00
N LYS A 301 28.19 -18.16 -0.33
CA LYS A 301 28.64 -18.44 -1.70
C LYS A 301 27.46 -18.54 -2.68
N PHE A 302 26.37 -19.20 -2.27
CA PHE A 302 25.15 -19.29 -3.07
C PHE A 302 24.54 -17.91 -3.34
N VAL A 303 24.35 -17.08 -2.31
CA VAL A 303 23.81 -15.72 -2.44
C VAL A 303 24.69 -14.88 -3.37
N LYS A 304 26.02 -14.97 -3.23
CA LYS A 304 26.95 -14.26 -4.10
C LYS A 304 26.79 -14.64 -5.57
N VAL A 305 26.73 -15.94 -5.88
CA VAL A 305 26.55 -16.43 -7.26
C VAL A 305 25.19 -16.00 -7.83
N CYS A 306 24.13 -16.05 -7.02
CA CYS A 306 22.81 -15.58 -7.44
C CYS A 306 22.80 -14.07 -7.70
N MET A 307 23.46 -13.29 -6.86
CA MET A 307 23.60 -11.84 -7.01
C MET A 307 24.38 -11.48 -8.28
N GLU A 308 25.50 -12.15 -8.55
CA GLU A 308 26.27 -11.95 -9.78
C GLU A 308 25.43 -12.25 -11.03
N LYS A 309 24.70 -13.38 -11.04
CA LYS A 309 23.79 -13.72 -12.13
C LYS A 309 22.69 -12.68 -12.32
N TYR A 310 22.09 -12.20 -11.23
CA TYR A 310 21.06 -11.17 -11.27
C TYR A 310 21.58 -9.85 -11.85
N VAL A 311 22.75 -9.40 -11.41
CA VAL A 311 23.37 -8.15 -11.93
C VAL A 311 23.68 -8.26 -13.41
N VAL A 312 24.24 -9.37 -13.87
CA VAL A 312 24.50 -9.60 -15.30
C VAL A 312 23.19 -9.63 -16.10
N GLN A 313 22.15 -10.28 -15.56
CA GLN A 313 20.84 -10.32 -16.20
C GLN A 313 20.21 -8.93 -16.29
N GLN A 314 20.32 -8.12 -15.24
CA GLN A 314 19.80 -6.75 -15.21
C GLN A 314 20.55 -5.86 -16.21
N ALA A 315 21.88 -5.99 -16.31
CA ALA A 315 22.68 -5.27 -17.29
C ALA A 315 22.32 -5.68 -18.73
N ARG A 316 22.02 -6.97 -18.95
CA ARG A 316 21.56 -7.47 -20.25
C ARG A 316 20.19 -6.91 -20.62
N LEU A 317 19.23 -6.91 -19.71
CA LEU A 317 17.90 -6.32 -19.93
C LEU A 317 18.00 -4.81 -20.20
N SER A 318 18.85 -4.09 -19.46
CA SER A 318 19.12 -2.66 -19.70
C SER A 318 19.81 -2.39 -21.03
N SER A 319 20.66 -3.30 -21.51
CA SER A 319 21.29 -3.21 -22.84
C SER A 319 20.32 -3.57 -23.97
N GLU A 320 19.35 -4.44 -23.69
CA GLU A 320 18.29 -4.80 -24.64
C GLU A 320 17.22 -3.70 -24.78
N ASP A 321 17.11 -2.80 -23.78
CA ASP A 321 16.20 -1.66 -23.81
C ASP A 321 16.49 -0.73 -25.01
N ILE A 322 15.42 -0.38 -25.71
CA ILE A 322 15.46 0.34 -26.98
C ILE A 322 16.04 1.74 -26.75
N THR A 323 15.67 2.38 -25.65
CA THR A 323 16.19 3.70 -25.25
C THR A 323 17.71 3.67 -25.13
N HIS A 324 18.25 2.65 -24.46
CA HIS A 324 19.70 2.52 -24.30
C HIS A 324 20.41 2.22 -25.63
N LYS A 325 19.82 1.41 -26.50
CA LYS A 325 20.36 1.17 -27.86
C LYS A 325 20.38 2.41 -28.73
N VAL A 326 19.30 3.20 -28.71
CA VAL A 326 19.20 4.46 -29.45
C VAL A 326 20.23 5.46 -28.92
N THR A 327 20.33 5.65 -27.60
CA THR A 327 21.33 6.53 -27.00
C THR A 327 22.75 6.10 -27.31
N ASN A 328 23.05 4.80 -27.27
CA ASN A 328 24.39 4.30 -27.57
C ASN A 328 24.73 4.42 -29.06
N THR A 329 23.73 4.30 -29.94
CA THR A 329 23.90 4.52 -31.39
C THR A 329 24.08 6.00 -31.70
N ALA A 330 23.30 6.88 -31.07
CA ALA A 330 23.44 8.33 -31.19
C ALA A 330 24.83 8.80 -30.75
N ARG A 331 25.31 8.35 -29.58
CA ARG A 331 26.66 8.64 -29.09
C ARG A 331 27.76 8.14 -30.05
N ARG A 332 27.56 6.98 -30.67
CA ARG A 332 28.50 6.48 -31.69
C ARG A 332 28.48 7.33 -32.95
N LEU A 333 27.31 7.82 -33.35
CA LEU A 333 27.16 8.70 -34.51
C LEU A 333 27.84 10.05 -34.29
N GLU A 334 27.71 10.64 -33.09
CA GLU A 334 28.41 11.87 -32.70
C GLU A 334 29.93 11.74 -32.84
N LEU A 335 30.50 10.62 -32.38
CA LEU A 335 31.94 10.36 -32.54
C LEU A 335 32.37 10.24 -34.01
N VAL A 336 31.50 9.71 -34.86
CA VAL A 336 31.78 9.63 -36.31
C VAL A 336 31.70 11.01 -36.96
N ILE A 337 30.74 11.84 -36.54
CA ILE A 337 30.61 13.22 -37.02
C ILE A 337 31.85 14.04 -36.64
N GLU A 338 32.32 13.92 -35.39
CA GLU A 338 33.54 14.59 -34.93
C GLU A 338 34.77 14.19 -35.77
N GLN A 339 34.93 12.90 -36.04
CA GLN A 339 36.02 12.41 -36.92
C GLN A 339 35.89 12.86 -38.39
N LEU A 340 34.67 13.18 -38.86
CA LEU A 340 34.46 13.73 -40.21
C LEU A 340 34.77 15.22 -40.26
N ASP A 341 34.44 15.96 -39.20
CA ASP A 341 34.80 17.37 -39.06
C ASP A 341 36.32 17.55 -39.01
N ASP A 342 37.04 16.71 -38.25
CA ASP A 342 38.51 16.70 -38.23
C ASP A 342 39.10 16.46 -39.61
N LEU A 343 38.55 15.48 -40.34
CA LEU A 343 39.02 15.15 -41.70
C LEU A 343 38.75 16.31 -42.68
N ARG A 344 37.58 16.96 -42.56
CA ARG A 344 37.25 18.15 -43.36
C ARG A 344 38.26 19.25 -43.08
N ASP A 345 38.57 19.51 -41.83
CA ASP A 345 39.47 20.58 -41.43
C ASP A 345 40.91 20.31 -41.91
N ASP A 346 41.35 19.05 -41.90
CA ASP A 346 42.63 18.63 -42.48
C ASP A 346 42.68 18.86 -44.01
N VAL A 347 41.59 18.56 -44.72
CA VAL A 347 41.49 18.82 -46.18
C VAL A 347 41.51 20.32 -46.47
N VAL A 348 40.80 21.14 -45.69
CA VAL A 348 40.80 22.60 -45.85
C VAL A 348 42.18 23.20 -45.58
N LYS A 349 42.89 22.74 -44.55
CA LYS A 349 44.27 23.15 -44.27
C LYS A 349 45.21 22.80 -45.42
N GLN A 350 45.06 21.61 -46.00
CA GLN A 350 45.82 21.22 -47.19
C GLN A 350 45.56 22.19 -48.35
N GLN A 351 44.29 22.46 -48.70
CA GLN A 351 43.96 23.41 -49.77
C GLN A 351 44.49 24.84 -49.52
N GLN A 352 44.43 25.34 -48.28
CA GLN A 352 44.95 26.66 -47.94
C GLN A 352 46.48 26.73 -48.05
N SER A 353 47.19 25.71 -47.57
CA SER A 353 48.66 25.61 -47.71
C SER A 353 49.10 25.57 -49.18
N GLU A 354 48.29 24.93 -50.04
CA GLU A 354 48.51 24.87 -51.48
C GLU A 354 48.23 26.20 -52.19
N SER A 355 47.18 26.94 -51.79
CA SER A 355 46.90 28.27 -52.34
C SER A 355 47.99 29.31 -52.02
N SER A 356 48.65 29.13 -50.87
CA SER A 356 49.74 29.98 -50.39
C SER A 356 51.01 29.74 -51.20
N SER A 357 51.34 28.48 -51.44
CA SER A 357 52.51 28.07 -52.24
C SER A 357 52.32 28.28 -53.75
N LEU A 358 51.08 28.40 -54.25
CA LEU A 358 50.80 28.80 -55.64
C LEU A 358 50.91 30.32 -55.87
N LYS A 359 50.57 31.14 -54.86
CA LYS A 359 50.70 32.62 -54.93
C LYS A 359 52.16 33.09 -54.94
N GLU A 360 53.07 32.31 -54.38
CA GLU A 360 54.51 32.61 -54.35
C GLU A 360 55.20 32.42 -55.72
N PHE A 361 54.51 31.82 -56.70
CA PHE A 361 55.04 31.54 -58.05
C PHE A 361 54.45 32.42 -59.18
N LEU A 362 53.58 33.40 -58.88
CA LEU A 362 53.09 34.37 -59.88
C LEU A 362 54.02 35.60 -59.95
N PRO A 363 54.69 35.89 -61.08
CA PRO A 363 55.60 37.03 -61.17
C PRO A 363 54.88 38.34 -61.51
N GLU A 364 55.28 39.45 -60.88
CA GLU A 364 54.93 40.82 -61.32
C GLU A 364 55.50 41.13 -62.72
N PRO A 365 54.82 41.96 -63.54
CA PRO A 365 55.17 42.13 -64.93
C PRO A 365 56.23 43.23 -65.10
N SER A 366 57.51 42.86 -65.24
CA SER A 366 58.45 43.65 -66.06
C SER A 366 59.74 42.90 -66.47
N ARG A 367 59.95 42.86 -67.80
CA ARG A 367 61.18 42.60 -68.60
C ARG A 367 61.59 41.15 -68.98
N PRO A 368 62.28 40.99 -70.14
CA PRO A 368 61.93 39.94 -71.10
C PRO A 368 62.92 38.75 -71.20
N ALA A 369 62.31 37.60 -71.45
CA ALA A 369 62.62 36.49 -72.38
C ALA A 369 64.00 35.77 -72.41
N HIS A 370 63.86 34.44 -72.49
CA HIS A 370 64.77 33.41 -73.03
C HIS A 370 65.92 32.88 -72.15
N HIS A 371 65.59 31.90 -71.29
CA HIS A 371 66.20 30.55 -71.18
C HIS A 371 65.80 29.92 -69.83
N LEU A 372 64.60 29.35 -69.68
CA LEU A 372 64.27 28.55 -68.48
C LEU A 372 62.99 27.69 -68.57
N ASN A 373 62.73 26.98 -69.67
CA ASN A 373 61.38 26.41 -69.89
C ASN A 373 61.25 24.88 -70.01
N GLN A 374 62.28 24.06 -69.77
CA GLN A 374 62.11 22.60 -69.74
C GLN A 374 62.23 21.98 -68.34
N GLU A 375 63.21 22.41 -67.54
CA GLU A 375 63.39 21.86 -66.18
C GLU A 375 62.24 22.27 -65.25
N LYS A 376 61.77 23.52 -65.35
CA LYS A 376 60.60 23.99 -64.58
C LYS A 376 59.30 23.30 -64.99
N LEU A 377 59.13 22.93 -66.26
CA LEU A 377 57.93 22.25 -66.75
C LEU A 377 57.91 20.78 -66.32
N ALA A 378 59.04 20.08 -66.39
CA ALA A 378 59.17 18.70 -65.92
C ALA A 378 59.01 18.56 -64.40
N ILE A 379 59.55 19.52 -63.62
CA ILE A 379 59.32 19.60 -62.18
C ILE A 379 57.85 19.86 -61.89
N PHE A 380 57.19 20.71 -62.69
CA PHE A 380 55.76 20.98 -62.53
C PHE A 380 54.91 19.75 -62.84
N ASP A 381 55.20 19.03 -63.92
CA ASP A 381 54.48 17.80 -64.31
C ASP A 381 54.67 16.67 -63.29
N SER A 382 55.91 16.45 -62.80
CA SER A 382 56.18 15.48 -61.72
C SER A 382 55.39 15.83 -60.44
N LYS A 383 55.30 17.12 -60.11
CA LYS A 383 54.56 17.59 -58.94
C LYS A 383 53.05 17.45 -59.15
N LEU A 384 52.55 17.67 -60.38
CA LEU A 384 51.16 17.44 -60.77
C LEU A 384 50.78 15.97 -60.65
N GLU A 385 51.65 15.07 -61.09
CA GLU A 385 51.42 13.62 -61.04
C GLU A 385 51.46 13.07 -59.61
N SER A 386 52.33 13.61 -58.76
CA SER A 386 52.32 13.32 -57.32
C SER A 386 51.04 13.80 -56.63
N LYS A 387 50.49 14.93 -57.07
CA LYS A 387 49.22 15.49 -56.58
C LYS A 387 48.02 14.64 -57.02
N PHE A 388 48.00 14.18 -58.28
CA PHE A 388 46.95 13.26 -58.74
C PHE A 388 46.94 11.97 -57.92
N LYS A 389 48.11 11.41 -57.57
CA LYS A 389 48.18 10.24 -56.67
C LYS A 389 47.71 10.53 -55.24
N ALA A 390 47.99 11.72 -54.71
CA ALA A 390 47.50 12.14 -53.39
C ALA A 390 45.98 12.32 -53.38
N LEU A 391 45.42 12.87 -54.45
CA LEU A 391 43.98 13.06 -54.61
C LEU A 391 43.24 11.73 -54.78
N ASP A 392 43.84 10.79 -55.52
CA ASP A 392 43.30 9.45 -55.71
C ASP A 392 43.36 8.62 -54.41
N THR A 393 44.42 8.79 -53.61
CA THR A 393 44.50 8.19 -52.26
C THR A 393 43.53 8.80 -51.26
N LEU A 394 43.22 10.10 -51.38
CA LEU A 394 42.17 10.74 -50.57
C LEU A 394 40.77 10.30 -51.03
N GLN A 395 40.53 10.21 -52.33
CA GLN A 395 39.26 9.74 -52.89
C GLN A 395 38.97 8.30 -52.46
N THR A 396 39.94 7.40 -52.57
CA THR A 396 39.79 6.00 -52.09
C THR A 396 39.55 5.92 -50.58
N ARG A 397 40.20 6.77 -49.76
CA ARG A 397 39.90 6.85 -48.32
C ARG A 397 38.49 7.37 -48.03
N LEU A 398 38.03 8.35 -48.80
CA LEU A 398 36.67 8.90 -48.69
C LEU A 398 35.62 7.85 -49.09
N GLU A 399 35.84 7.14 -50.20
CA GLU A 399 34.98 6.04 -50.66
C GLU A 399 34.94 4.88 -49.65
N THR A 400 36.08 4.54 -49.04
CA THR A 400 36.15 3.50 -48.00
C THR A 400 35.33 3.92 -46.77
N LYS A 401 35.41 5.19 -46.33
CA LYS A 401 34.60 5.70 -45.21
C LYS A 401 33.12 5.90 -45.58
N LEU A 402 32.79 6.25 -46.82
CA LEU A 402 31.41 6.33 -47.30
C LEU A 402 30.76 4.94 -47.29
N SER A 403 31.52 3.90 -47.64
CA SER A 403 31.05 2.50 -47.55
C SER A 403 30.82 2.04 -46.10
N SER A 404 31.57 2.56 -45.12
CA SER A 404 31.31 2.26 -43.72
C SER A 404 30.06 3.01 -43.21
N LEU A 405 29.83 4.24 -43.67
CA LEU A 405 28.60 5.01 -43.41
C LEU A 405 27.34 4.35 -43.98
N SER A 406 27.37 3.89 -45.23
CA SER A 406 26.22 3.17 -45.82
C SER A 406 25.93 1.85 -45.09
N SER A 407 26.97 1.17 -44.56
CA SER A 407 26.78 -0.01 -43.70
C SER A 407 26.12 0.31 -42.35
N VAL A 408 26.30 1.54 -41.84
CA VAL A 408 25.65 2.03 -40.62
C VAL A 408 24.21 2.45 -40.91
N GLU A 409 23.95 3.11 -42.04
CA GLU A 409 22.61 3.47 -42.52
C GLU A 409 21.74 2.22 -42.72
N LEU A 410 22.28 1.18 -43.37
CA LEU A 410 21.60 -0.11 -43.54
C LEU A 410 21.24 -0.77 -42.19
N LYS A 411 22.11 -0.65 -41.18
CA LYS A 411 21.84 -1.16 -39.83
C LYS A 411 20.78 -0.31 -39.10
N LEU A 412 20.74 0.99 -39.37
CA LEU A 412 19.73 1.90 -38.84
C LEU A 412 18.34 1.59 -39.44
N ASP A 413 18.27 1.32 -40.74
CA ASP A 413 17.04 0.89 -41.43
C ASP A 413 16.55 -0.50 -40.97
N GLN A 414 17.48 -1.43 -40.71
CA GLN A 414 17.14 -2.71 -40.07
C GLN A 414 16.59 -2.52 -38.65
N LEU A 415 17.13 -1.57 -37.88
CA LEU A 415 16.61 -1.25 -36.55
C LEU A 415 15.23 -0.57 -36.64
N MET A 416 15.03 0.37 -37.56
CA MET A 416 13.76 1.06 -37.81
C MET A 416 12.67 0.09 -38.29
N SER A 417 13.00 -0.86 -39.17
CA SER A 417 12.05 -1.90 -39.62
C SER A 417 11.71 -2.88 -38.50
N MET A 418 12.66 -3.27 -37.63
CA MET A 418 12.36 -4.04 -36.43
C MET A 418 11.47 -3.27 -35.44
N VAL A 419 11.67 -1.95 -35.29
CA VAL A 419 10.80 -1.09 -34.45
C VAL A 419 9.38 -1.02 -35.03
N SER A 420 9.24 -0.83 -36.34
CA SER A 420 7.93 -0.84 -37.04
C SER A 420 7.23 -2.19 -36.91
N GLN A 421 7.96 -3.30 -37.06
CA GLN A 421 7.41 -4.65 -36.94
C GLN A 421 7.00 -5.00 -35.51
N LYS A 422 7.72 -4.48 -34.50
CA LYS A 422 7.37 -4.63 -33.09
C LYS A 422 6.18 -3.73 -32.69
N SER A 423 6.09 -2.52 -33.25
CA SER A 423 4.93 -1.63 -33.11
C SER A 423 3.66 -2.25 -33.69
N LYS A 424 3.71 -2.85 -34.89
CA LYS A 424 2.57 -3.59 -35.46
C LYS A 424 2.13 -4.78 -34.59
N ARG A 425 3.06 -5.55 -34.02
CA ARG A 425 2.74 -6.66 -33.09
C ARG A 425 2.12 -6.21 -31.77
N LEU A 426 2.34 -4.95 -31.36
CA LEU A 426 1.72 -4.36 -30.17
C LEU A 426 0.38 -3.69 -30.48
N GLY A 427 0.13 -3.30 -31.74
CA GLY A 427 -1.16 -2.80 -32.22
C GLY A 427 -2.17 -3.91 -32.56
N ASP A 428 -1.70 -5.07 -33.04
CA ASP A 428 -2.52 -6.25 -33.34
C ASP A 428 -2.68 -7.18 -32.12
N SER A 429 -3.00 -6.61 -30.96
CA SER A 429 -3.47 -7.37 -29.79
C SER A 429 -4.99 -7.56 -29.92
N PRO A 430 -5.52 -8.79 -29.86
CA PRO A 430 -6.96 -9.03 -29.92
C PRO A 430 -7.58 -8.65 -28.57
N PHE A 431 -7.96 -7.38 -28.42
CA PHE A 431 -8.71 -6.88 -27.26
C PHE A 431 -9.89 -5.99 -27.65
N ASP A 432 -10.32 -6.04 -28.92
CA ASP A 432 -11.55 -5.38 -29.40
C ASP A 432 -12.74 -6.36 -29.58
N ASP A 433 -12.59 -7.63 -29.17
CA ASP A 433 -13.70 -8.59 -29.08
C ASP A 433 -13.67 -9.28 -27.70
N LEU A 434 -14.09 -8.55 -26.65
CA LEU A 434 -14.63 -9.10 -25.40
C LEU A 434 -15.45 -8.07 -24.62
#